data_AF-A0A1E4RD72-F1
#
_entry.id   AF-A0A1E4RD72-F1
#
_cell.length_a   1.000
_cell.length_b   1.000
_cell.length_c   1.000
_cell.angle_alpha   90.00
_cell.angle_beta   90.00
_cell.angle_gamma   90.00
#
_symmetry.space_group_name_H-M   'P 1'
#
loop_
_entity.id
_entity.type
_entity.pdbx_description
1 polymer ?
#
loop_
_entity_poly.entity_id
_entity_poly.type
_entity_poly.pdbx_seq_one_letter_code
_entity_poly.pdbx_strand_id
1 'polypeptide(L)'
;MKQPDFVLKQNRSYNICDLPDDILLQIFEQLSPLETNHIIGLLDKILRASLGRSQIRKQIELLITFAYRRLYKGNSLIVSEFSTSEFLDKYDTVFSFESFHDRFTNSFSKDDIILEIERKVFMETRPQSLDFKLTRSSNDYTKFIGDLKILNQILEQLSGNNEITRYFQYIFQIGFYLDANTLSVESPTSVLTAVLKTLINLVNNKTLMKDPLSNRFQKVTIKSTDIGNYYVDENGWGQLLERFGNATVLNLEDNVIGLDSNPRTTTLQRVHYDLLGNCFNWPPQLKHLSLNHNLITYVLTRFFNNLPKSIESLLLENNKLCSLGCNDNESFNLVKTLPNLQDLNLKNNHLLIFVNIESFKNVKVSKHKFKSLVIRGCNIEDVNLRQLKITANEEKFTLVI
;
A
#
# COMPACT_ATOMS: atom_id res chain seq x y z
N MET A 1 52.44 43.52 -10.21
CA MET A 1 52.83 42.19 -9.68
C MET A 1 52.40 42.14 -8.22
N LYS A 2 51.88 40.99 -7.75
CA LYS A 2 51.17 40.72 -6.47
C LYS A 2 49.69 41.12 -6.50
N GLN A 3 48.78 40.17 -6.71
CA GLN A 3 48.20 39.15 -5.80
C GLN A 3 47.03 39.70 -4.95
N PRO A 4 46.02 38.86 -4.70
CA PRO A 4 44.61 39.22 -4.63
C PRO A 4 44.09 39.27 -3.20
N ASP A 5 42.93 39.89 -3.01
CA ASP A 5 42.01 39.48 -1.94
C ASP A 5 40.53 39.73 -2.31
N PHE A 6 39.72 38.79 -1.82
CA PHE A 6 38.30 38.54 -2.05
C PHE A 6 37.37 39.73 -1.73
N VAL A 7 36.24 39.85 -2.44
CA VAL A 7 34.87 39.86 -1.87
C VAL A 7 33.81 39.51 -2.96
N LEU A 8 33.04 38.46 -2.66
CA LEU A 8 31.68 38.07 -3.07
C LEU A 8 30.91 38.90 -4.13
N LYS A 9 30.39 38.23 -5.16
CA LYS A 9 29.03 38.52 -5.69
C LYS A 9 28.26 37.23 -6.01
N GLN A 10 27.14 37.09 -5.30
CA GLN A 10 26.03 36.17 -5.54
C GLN A 10 25.36 36.39 -6.91
N ASN A 11 24.63 35.34 -7.33
CA ASN A 11 23.52 35.27 -8.30
C ASN A 11 23.80 34.34 -9.48
N ARG A 12 23.78 33.03 -9.21
CA ARG A 12 23.38 32.07 -10.26
C ARG A 12 21.90 31.78 -10.08
N SER A 13 21.18 32.31 -11.04
CA SER A 13 19.75 32.18 -11.19
C SER A 13 19.55 30.96 -12.09
N TYR A 14 18.92 29.87 -11.63
CA TYR A 14 18.70 28.66 -12.43
C TYR A 14 17.58 28.87 -13.45
N ASN A 15 17.90 29.07 -14.72
CA ASN A 15 16.96 29.38 -15.82
C ASN A 15 16.47 28.07 -16.46
N ILE A 16 15.35 28.06 -17.18
CA ILE A 16 15.00 26.91 -18.04
C ILE A 16 16.14 26.58 -18.99
N CYS A 17 16.83 27.61 -19.49
CA CYS A 17 18.05 27.52 -20.30
C CYS A 17 19.27 26.95 -19.55
N ASP A 18 19.15 26.66 -18.25
CA ASP A 18 20.20 26.01 -17.46
C ASP A 18 19.96 24.51 -17.31
N LEU A 19 18.81 23.99 -17.74
CA LEU A 19 18.67 22.58 -18.07
C LEU A 19 19.46 22.34 -19.37
N PRO A 20 20.22 21.23 -19.47
CA PRO A 20 20.86 20.87 -20.73
C PRO A 20 19.83 20.90 -21.87
N ASP A 21 20.17 21.53 -22.99
CA ASP A 21 19.29 21.67 -24.16
C ASP A 21 18.70 20.31 -24.58
N ASP A 22 19.49 19.25 -24.39
CA ASP A 22 19.15 17.85 -24.60
C ASP A 22 17.92 17.40 -23.77
N ILE A 23 17.80 17.85 -22.51
CA ILE A 23 16.67 17.53 -21.63
C ILE A 23 15.42 18.29 -22.07
N LEU A 24 15.56 19.56 -22.46
CA LEU A 24 14.43 20.34 -22.98
C LEU A 24 13.90 19.76 -24.29
N LEU A 25 14.81 19.42 -25.20
CA LEU A 25 14.48 18.75 -26.46
C LEU A 25 13.80 17.41 -26.18
N GLN A 26 14.33 16.59 -25.27
CA GLN A 26 13.68 15.32 -24.88
C GLN A 26 12.29 15.54 -24.27
N ILE A 27 12.09 16.57 -23.44
CA ILE A 27 10.76 16.88 -22.91
C ILE A 27 9.79 17.20 -24.06
N PHE A 28 10.18 18.08 -24.98
CA PHE A 28 9.31 18.50 -26.08
C PHE A 28 9.16 17.46 -27.19
N GLU A 29 10.14 16.58 -27.41
CA GLU A 29 10.06 15.44 -28.34
C GLU A 29 9.08 14.36 -27.88
N GLN A 30 8.92 14.20 -26.57
CA GLN A 30 8.02 13.20 -25.99
C GLN A 30 6.58 13.70 -25.81
N LEU A 31 6.33 14.99 -26.05
CA LEU A 31 5.00 15.59 -25.97
C LEU A 31 4.31 15.54 -27.33
N SER A 32 3.01 15.23 -27.34
CA SER A 32 2.24 15.34 -28.57
C SER A 32 2.12 16.80 -29.03
N PRO A 33 1.89 17.08 -30.33
CA PRO A 33 1.73 18.45 -30.82
C PRO A 33 0.64 19.25 -30.09
N LEU A 34 -0.44 18.58 -29.65
CA LEU A 34 -1.50 19.22 -28.85
C LEU A 34 -0.99 19.65 -27.47
N GLU A 35 -0.20 18.80 -26.82
CA GLU A 35 0.35 19.07 -25.49
C GLU A 35 1.45 20.12 -25.54
N THR A 36 2.31 20.08 -26.56
CA THR A 36 3.33 21.11 -26.79
C THR A 36 2.69 22.47 -26.98
N ASN A 37 1.66 22.57 -27.83
CA ASN A 37 0.90 23.82 -28.02
C ASN A 37 0.19 24.27 -26.73
N HIS A 38 -0.28 23.32 -25.93
CA HIS A 38 -0.90 23.62 -24.64
C HIS A 38 0.10 24.22 -23.64
N ILE A 39 1.27 23.59 -23.47
CA ILE A 39 2.35 24.09 -22.60
C ILE A 39 2.82 25.48 -23.05
N ILE A 40 2.97 25.70 -24.35
CA ILE A 40 3.29 27.02 -24.91
C ILE A 40 2.22 28.04 -24.53
N GLY A 41 0.94 27.68 -24.61
CA GLY A 41 -0.17 28.53 -24.18
C GLY A 41 -0.14 28.86 -22.69
N LEU A 42 0.28 27.92 -21.83
CA LEU A 42 0.48 28.17 -20.40
C LEU A 42 1.68 29.09 -20.13
N LEU A 43 2.80 28.88 -20.83
CA LEU A 43 3.98 29.75 -20.76
C LEU A 43 3.65 31.19 -21.17
N ASP A 44 2.92 31.38 -22.27
CA ASP A 44 2.49 32.71 -22.73
C ASP A 44 1.61 33.40 -21.68
N LYS A 45 0.70 32.68 -21.02
CA LYS A 45 -0.08 33.21 -19.89
C LYS A 45 0.77 33.63 -18.71
N ILE A 46 1.77 32.82 -18.32
CA ILE A 46 2.70 33.16 -17.24
C ILE A 46 3.48 34.42 -17.57
N LEU A 47 3.96 34.55 -18.82
CA LEU A 47 4.75 35.69 -19.28
C LEU A 47 3.93 36.99 -19.37
N ARG A 48 2.63 36.89 -19.70
CA ARG A 48 1.72 38.04 -19.78
C ARG A 48 1.10 38.45 -18.44
N ALA A 49 1.19 37.60 -17.41
CA ALA A 49 0.70 37.93 -16.09
C ALA A 49 1.52 39.11 -15.52
N SER A 50 0.84 40.04 -14.82
CA SER A 50 1.46 41.22 -14.21
C SER A 50 2.25 40.86 -12.95
N LEU A 51 3.29 40.03 -13.12
CA LEU A 51 4.10 39.42 -12.06
C LEU A 51 5.51 39.99 -12.03
N GLY A 52 6.15 39.92 -10.86
CA GLY A 52 7.58 40.21 -10.73
C GLY A 52 8.42 39.16 -11.48
N ARG A 53 9.58 39.57 -12.03
CA ARG A 53 10.49 38.68 -12.79
C ARG A 53 10.87 37.39 -12.05
N SER A 54 11.03 37.45 -10.72
CA SER A 54 11.35 36.28 -9.89
C SER A 54 10.20 35.27 -9.82
N GLN A 55 8.95 35.74 -9.81
CA GLN A 55 7.76 34.89 -9.78
C GLN A 55 7.54 34.22 -11.12
N ILE A 56 7.65 34.96 -12.23
CA ILE A 56 7.58 34.41 -13.59
C ILE A 56 8.55 33.24 -13.75
N ARG A 57 9.79 33.46 -13.33
CA ARG A 57 10.85 32.45 -13.40
C ARG A 57 10.49 31.18 -12.63
N LYS A 58 10.08 31.32 -11.36
CA LYS A 58 9.67 30.18 -10.52
C LYS A 58 8.52 29.39 -11.14
N GLN A 59 7.59 30.05 -11.82
CA GLN A 59 6.43 29.40 -12.45
C GLN A 59 6.79 28.67 -13.74
N ILE A 60 7.70 29.23 -14.53
CA ILE A 60 8.29 28.53 -15.68
C ILE A 60 9.01 27.27 -15.19
N GLU A 61 9.90 27.39 -14.21
CA GLU A 61 10.61 26.26 -13.58
C GLU A 61 9.64 25.16 -13.12
N LEU A 62 8.54 25.54 -12.47
CA LEU A 62 7.52 24.62 -11.98
C LEU A 62 6.79 23.89 -13.13
N LEU A 63 6.38 24.60 -14.19
CA LEU A 63 5.74 24.01 -15.37
C LEU A 63 6.64 22.98 -16.06
N ILE A 64 7.92 23.31 -16.25
CA ILE A 64 8.90 22.39 -16.85
C ILE A 64 9.14 21.19 -15.94
N THR A 65 9.23 21.43 -14.63
CA THR A 65 9.40 20.38 -13.63
C THR A 65 8.22 19.40 -13.70
N PHE A 66 6.99 19.90 -13.85
CA PHE A 66 5.81 19.05 -14.03
C PHE A 66 5.83 18.29 -15.36
N ALA A 67 6.19 18.95 -16.46
CA ALA A 67 6.32 18.30 -17.77
C ALA A 67 7.40 17.20 -17.76
N TYR A 68 8.54 17.46 -17.13
CA TYR A 68 9.60 16.47 -16.96
C TYR A 68 9.17 15.30 -16.06
N ARG A 69 8.54 15.60 -14.91
CA ARG A 69 8.02 14.57 -13.98
C ARG A 69 7.00 13.67 -14.65
N ARG A 70 6.10 14.24 -15.45
CA ARG A 70 5.12 13.50 -16.27
C ARG A 70 5.79 12.46 -17.17
N LEU A 71 6.94 12.80 -17.75
CA LEU A 71 7.63 11.94 -18.73
C LEU A 71 8.47 10.83 -18.08
N TYR A 72 9.12 11.10 -16.94
CA TYR A 72 10.18 10.22 -16.46
C TYR A 72 9.96 9.55 -15.10
N LYS A 73 9.12 10.07 -14.20
CA LYS A 73 8.99 9.50 -12.84
C LYS A 73 7.56 9.50 -12.27
N GLY A 74 6.86 10.63 -12.32
CA GLY A 74 5.44 10.76 -11.98
C GLY A 74 4.99 10.17 -10.64
N ASN A 75 5.85 10.06 -9.63
CA ASN A 75 5.52 9.41 -8.35
C ASN A 75 5.04 10.46 -7.34
N SER A 76 3.76 10.40 -6.99
CA SER A 76 3.14 11.29 -6.01
C SER A 76 2.89 10.57 -4.68
N LEU A 77 3.13 11.26 -3.57
CA LEU A 77 2.84 10.77 -2.23
C LEU A 77 1.89 11.73 -1.52
N ILE A 78 0.85 11.20 -0.88
CA ILE A 78 -0.05 11.92 0.01
C ILE A 78 0.16 11.38 1.42
N VAL A 79 0.60 12.24 2.35
CA VAL A 79 0.97 11.86 3.72
C VAL A 79 0.21 12.62 4.79
N SER A 80 0.02 11.98 5.95
CA SER A 80 -0.44 12.65 7.18
C SER A 80 0.60 13.59 7.78
N GLU A 81 1.88 13.21 7.74
CA GLU A 81 2.99 13.98 8.32
C GLU A 81 4.18 14.05 7.36
N PHE A 82 4.70 15.28 7.19
CA PHE A 82 5.90 15.53 6.40
C PHE A 82 7.16 15.16 7.20
N SER A 83 7.58 13.90 7.17
CA SER A 83 8.98 13.57 7.52
C SER A 83 9.86 13.79 6.28
N THR A 84 10.47 14.96 6.19
CA THR A 84 10.99 15.53 4.94
C THR A 84 12.26 14.88 4.38
N SER A 85 13.02 14.08 5.12
CA SER A 85 14.29 13.54 4.63
C SER A 85 14.16 12.21 3.86
N GLU A 86 13.24 11.32 4.21
CA GLU A 86 13.14 9.98 3.59
C GLU A 86 12.36 9.95 2.25
N PHE A 87 11.47 10.91 2.02
CA PHE A 87 10.57 10.86 0.86
C PHE A 87 11.10 11.54 -0.40
N LEU A 88 12.05 12.48 -0.24
CA LEU A 88 12.55 13.30 -1.35
C LEU A 88 13.31 12.50 -2.41
N ASP A 89 13.88 11.35 -2.04
CA ASP A 89 14.62 10.50 -2.98
C ASP A 89 13.72 9.57 -3.80
N LYS A 90 12.50 9.28 -3.31
CA LYS A 90 11.57 8.30 -3.91
C LYS A 90 10.40 8.95 -4.65
N TYR A 91 9.95 10.11 -4.19
CA TYR A 91 8.74 10.78 -4.70
C TYR A 91 9.08 12.13 -5.30
N ASP A 92 8.45 12.43 -6.42
CA ASP A 92 8.62 13.71 -7.08
C ASP A 92 7.79 14.80 -6.38
N THR A 93 6.61 14.43 -5.91
CA THR A 93 5.64 15.33 -5.26
C THR A 93 5.15 14.72 -3.96
N VAL A 94 5.10 15.54 -2.91
CA VAL A 94 4.55 15.15 -1.61
C VAL A 94 3.52 16.17 -1.19
N PHE A 95 2.33 15.71 -0.82
CA PHE A 95 1.20 16.53 -0.40
C PHE A 95 0.71 16.08 0.98
N SER A 96 0.20 17.01 1.79
CA SER A 96 -0.76 16.64 2.84
C SER A 96 -2.11 16.30 2.20
N PHE A 97 -2.95 15.55 2.92
CA PHE A 97 -4.31 15.25 2.48
C PHE A 97 -5.12 16.51 2.17
N GLU A 98 -5.05 17.53 3.04
CA GLU A 98 -5.66 18.85 2.80
C GLU A 98 -5.13 19.51 1.53
N SER A 99 -3.81 19.65 1.41
CA SER A 99 -3.21 20.33 0.25
C SER A 99 -3.51 19.61 -1.07
N PHE A 100 -3.62 18.28 -1.07
CA PHE A 100 -4.03 17.50 -2.23
C PHE A 100 -5.51 17.74 -2.55
N HIS A 101 -6.39 17.68 -1.55
CA HIS A 101 -7.81 17.94 -1.72
C HIS A 101 -8.07 19.36 -2.26
N ASP A 102 -7.35 20.35 -1.74
CA ASP A 102 -7.48 21.75 -2.14
C ASP A 102 -7.13 21.98 -3.61
N ARG A 103 -6.27 21.14 -4.23
CA ARG A 103 -6.03 21.22 -5.68
C ARG A 103 -7.28 21.01 -6.52
N PHE A 104 -8.33 20.41 -5.97
CA PHE A 104 -9.60 20.15 -6.66
C PHE A 104 -10.74 21.06 -6.20
N THR A 105 -10.58 21.80 -5.11
CA THR A 105 -11.61 22.70 -4.60
C THR A 105 -11.42 24.11 -5.17
N ASN A 106 -12.53 24.82 -5.41
CA ASN A 106 -12.51 26.21 -5.89
C ASN A 106 -12.25 27.21 -4.75
N SER A 107 -11.52 26.81 -3.71
CA SER A 107 -11.26 27.60 -2.51
C SER A 107 -10.25 28.74 -2.76
N PHE A 108 -9.52 28.70 -3.88
CA PHE A 108 -8.59 29.77 -4.25
C PHE A 108 -9.32 30.98 -4.83
N SER A 109 -8.90 32.19 -4.44
CA SER A 109 -9.37 33.42 -5.06
C SER A 109 -9.10 33.37 -6.56
N LYS A 110 -10.12 33.58 -7.38
CA LYS A 110 -10.00 33.68 -8.86
C LYS A 110 -9.01 34.77 -9.30
N ASP A 111 -8.62 35.65 -8.39
CA ASP A 111 -7.67 36.73 -8.62
C ASP A 111 -6.19 36.26 -8.55
N ASP A 112 -5.93 35.04 -8.06
CA ASP A 112 -4.58 34.48 -8.02
C ASP A 112 -4.34 33.57 -9.24
N ILE A 113 -3.99 34.23 -10.35
CA ILE A 113 -3.67 33.58 -11.63
C ILE A 113 -2.56 32.53 -11.49
N ILE A 114 -1.68 32.67 -10.48
CA ILE A 114 -0.59 31.72 -10.26
C ILE A 114 -1.16 30.39 -9.77
N LEU A 115 -1.98 30.43 -8.72
CA LEU A 115 -2.61 29.22 -8.17
C LEU A 115 -3.50 28.51 -9.20
N GLU A 116 -4.17 29.27 -10.08
CA GLU A 116 -4.95 28.70 -11.17
C GLU A 116 -4.09 27.93 -12.18
N ILE A 117 -2.92 28.47 -12.56
CA ILE A 117 -2.00 27.81 -13.48
C ILE A 117 -1.41 26.55 -12.83
N GLU A 118 -0.92 26.65 -11.59
CA GLU A 118 -0.39 25.50 -10.86
C GLU A 118 -1.42 24.37 -10.75
N ARG A 119 -2.68 24.71 -10.46
CA ARG A 119 -3.79 23.75 -10.42
C ARG A 119 -4.01 23.11 -11.78
N LYS A 120 -4.13 23.87 -12.87
CA LYS A 120 -4.34 23.29 -14.21
C LYS A 120 -3.22 22.33 -14.61
N VAL A 121 -1.98 22.74 -14.39
CA VAL A 121 -0.80 21.88 -14.66
C VAL A 121 -0.86 20.61 -13.83
N PHE A 122 -1.18 20.70 -12.55
CA PHE A 122 -1.34 19.54 -11.69
C PHE A 122 -2.43 18.59 -12.20
N MET A 123 -3.61 19.12 -12.55
CA MET A 123 -4.77 18.35 -13.03
C MET A 123 -4.51 17.63 -14.36
N GLU A 124 -3.65 18.19 -15.21
CA GLU A 124 -3.25 17.62 -16.49
C GLU A 124 -2.03 16.70 -16.39
N THR A 125 -1.32 16.73 -15.27
CA THR A 125 -0.17 15.86 -15.03
C THR A 125 -0.64 14.47 -14.62
N ARG A 126 -0.29 13.46 -15.42
CA ARG A 126 -0.57 12.05 -15.13
C ARG A 126 0.51 11.46 -14.22
N PRO A 127 0.23 11.15 -12.94
CA PRO A 127 1.19 10.42 -12.13
C PRO A 127 1.27 8.95 -12.60
N GLN A 128 2.48 8.40 -12.61
CA GLN A 128 2.71 6.96 -12.83
C GLN A 128 2.23 6.17 -11.60
N SER A 129 2.55 6.67 -10.40
CA SER A 129 2.04 6.12 -9.16
C SER A 129 1.52 7.21 -8.22
N LEU A 130 0.49 6.85 -7.45
CA LEU A 130 -0.01 7.65 -6.33
C LEU A 130 0.00 6.79 -5.06
N ASP A 131 0.80 7.18 -4.08
CA ASP A 131 0.85 6.48 -2.80
C ASP A 131 0.11 7.30 -1.72
N PHE A 132 -0.77 6.65 -0.98
CA PHE A 132 -1.38 7.19 0.23
C PHE A 132 -0.69 6.59 1.45
N LYS A 133 -0.15 7.43 2.33
CA LYS A 133 0.50 7.01 3.58
C LYS A 133 -0.11 7.75 4.77
N LEU A 134 -0.95 7.04 5.53
CA LEU A 134 -1.50 7.51 6.79
C LEU A 134 -0.78 6.81 7.93
N THR A 135 -0.25 7.58 8.86
CA THR A 135 0.41 7.06 10.06
C THR A 135 -0.06 7.89 11.24
N ARG A 136 -0.67 7.24 12.22
CA ARG A 136 -1.10 7.88 13.44
C ARG A 136 0.12 8.16 14.34
N SER A 137 0.26 9.41 14.75
CA SER A 137 1.13 9.77 15.87
C SER A 137 0.55 9.20 17.17
N SER A 138 1.40 8.65 18.04
CA SER A 138 0.98 8.06 19.32
C SER A 138 0.19 9.03 20.20
N ASN A 139 0.48 10.34 20.04
CA ASN A 139 -0.04 11.39 20.91
C ASN A 139 -1.26 12.13 20.33
N ASP A 140 -1.58 11.93 19.05
CA ASP A 140 -2.70 12.62 18.40
C ASP A 140 -3.40 11.73 17.36
N TYR A 141 -4.56 11.20 17.74
CA TYR A 141 -5.43 10.45 16.83
C TYR A 141 -6.40 11.35 16.05
N THR A 142 -6.58 12.61 16.46
CA THR A 142 -7.60 13.49 15.88
C THR A 142 -7.20 13.91 14.47
N LYS A 143 -5.94 14.27 14.27
CA LYS A 143 -5.38 14.54 12.94
C LYS A 143 -5.48 13.34 12.02
N PHE A 144 -5.13 12.14 12.50
CA PHE A 144 -5.25 10.90 11.73
C PHE A 144 -6.70 10.64 11.28
N ILE A 145 -7.68 10.82 12.17
CA ILE A 145 -9.10 10.75 11.80
C ILE A 145 -9.47 11.85 10.79
N GLY A 146 -8.95 13.06 10.95
CA GLY A 146 -9.12 14.17 10.02
C GLY A 146 -8.66 13.81 8.60
N ASP A 147 -7.45 13.27 8.48
CA ASP A 147 -6.88 12.83 7.21
C ASP A 147 -7.69 11.69 6.57
N LEU A 148 -8.13 10.70 7.37
CA LEU A 148 -9.03 9.64 6.89
C LEU A 148 -10.37 10.20 6.41
N LYS A 149 -10.93 11.22 7.08
CA LYS A 149 -12.16 11.89 6.64
C LYS A 149 -11.96 12.59 5.30
N ILE A 150 -10.85 13.29 5.10
CA ILE A 150 -10.52 13.96 3.84
C ILE A 150 -10.34 12.93 2.72
N LEU A 151 -9.61 11.83 2.98
CA LEU A 151 -9.48 10.73 2.02
C LEU A 151 -10.85 10.15 1.67
N ASN A 152 -11.71 9.92 2.65
CA ASN A 152 -13.07 9.43 2.40
C ASN A 152 -13.89 10.40 1.53
N GLN A 153 -13.78 11.71 1.76
CA GLN A 153 -14.43 12.71 0.91
C GLN A 153 -13.91 12.67 -0.53
N ILE A 154 -12.58 12.55 -0.72
CA ILE A 154 -11.97 12.37 -2.04
C ILE A 154 -12.54 11.14 -2.75
N LEU A 155 -12.60 9.99 -2.06
CA LEU A 155 -13.09 8.74 -2.63
C LEU A 155 -14.58 8.79 -2.96
N GLU A 156 -15.40 9.42 -2.11
CA GLU A 156 -16.84 9.62 -2.35
C GLU A 156 -17.09 10.48 -3.60
N GLN A 157 -16.26 11.51 -3.82
CA GLN A 157 -16.33 12.38 -5.01
C GLN A 157 -16.06 11.65 -6.32
N LEU A 158 -15.43 10.47 -6.32
CA LEU A 158 -15.18 9.66 -7.52
C LEU A 158 -16.46 9.15 -8.20
N SER A 159 -17.60 9.28 -7.51
CA SER A 159 -18.93 8.97 -8.04
C SER A 159 -19.50 10.09 -8.92
N GLY A 160 -18.88 11.28 -8.93
CA GLY A 160 -19.31 12.45 -9.70
C GLY A 160 -18.46 12.70 -10.95
N ASN A 161 -19.03 13.35 -11.97
CA ASN A 161 -18.28 13.80 -13.14
C ASN A 161 -17.59 15.13 -12.83
N ASN A 162 -16.55 15.07 -12.02
CA ASN A 162 -15.77 16.21 -11.57
C ASN A 162 -14.29 16.05 -11.93
N GLU A 163 -13.53 17.08 -11.60
CA GLU A 163 -12.10 17.17 -11.84
C GLU A 163 -11.30 16.04 -11.16
N ILE A 164 -11.63 15.70 -9.91
CA ILE A 164 -10.92 14.64 -9.18
C ILE A 164 -11.15 13.26 -9.79
N THR A 165 -12.37 12.94 -10.22
CA THR A 165 -12.66 11.69 -10.95
C THR A 165 -11.83 11.57 -12.22
N ARG A 166 -11.74 12.67 -13.00
CA ARG A 166 -10.91 12.69 -14.22
C ARG A 166 -9.44 12.48 -13.90
N TYR A 167 -8.93 13.13 -12.86
CA TYR A 167 -7.55 12.96 -12.42
C TYR A 167 -7.24 11.50 -12.08
N PHE A 168 -8.09 10.84 -11.29
CA PHE A 168 -7.92 9.43 -10.91
C PHE A 168 -8.03 8.46 -12.09
N GLN A 169 -8.73 8.80 -13.17
CA GLN A 169 -8.77 7.96 -14.39
C GLN A 169 -7.40 7.80 -15.05
N TYR A 170 -6.51 8.78 -14.89
CA TYR A 170 -5.18 8.75 -15.50
C TYR A 170 -4.14 8.03 -14.63
N ILE A 171 -4.36 7.89 -13.32
CA ILE A 171 -3.40 7.27 -12.39
C ILE A 171 -3.23 5.79 -12.73
N PHE A 172 -1.98 5.35 -12.98
CA PHE A 172 -1.75 3.97 -13.40
C PHE A 172 -1.69 2.99 -12.21
N GLN A 173 -0.95 3.33 -11.16
CA GLN A 173 -0.77 2.49 -9.98
C GLN A 173 -1.02 3.26 -8.68
N ILE A 174 -1.57 2.56 -7.69
CA ILE A 174 -1.84 3.12 -6.37
C ILE A 174 -1.21 2.23 -5.29
N GLY A 175 -0.52 2.85 -4.35
CA GLY A 175 -0.12 2.25 -3.09
C GLY A 175 -0.98 2.78 -1.95
N PHE A 176 -1.39 1.91 -1.04
CA PHE A 176 -2.11 2.30 0.18
C PHE A 176 -1.37 1.78 1.40
N TYR A 177 -1.05 2.68 2.31
CA TYR A 177 -0.44 2.38 3.59
C TYR A 177 -1.20 3.11 4.69
N LEU A 178 -1.77 2.34 5.61
CA LEU A 178 -2.45 2.82 6.80
C LEU A 178 -1.87 2.11 8.02
N ASP A 179 -1.38 2.92 8.95
CA ASP A 179 -0.83 2.50 10.23
C ASP A 179 -1.49 3.33 11.34
N ALA A 180 -2.38 2.71 12.11
CA ALA A 180 -3.09 3.40 13.19
C ALA A 180 -2.37 3.31 14.55
N ASN A 181 -1.21 2.66 14.61
CA ASN A 181 -0.29 2.63 15.75
C ASN A 181 -1.01 2.50 17.12
N THR A 182 -1.83 1.47 17.29
CA THR A 182 -2.63 1.22 18.50
C THR A 182 -1.83 0.71 19.70
N LEU A 183 -0.55 0.41 19.51
CA LEU A 183 0.34 -0.20 20.52
C LEU A 183 0.42 0.53 21.86
N SER A 184 0.16 1.84 21.89
CA SER A 184 0.28 2.65 23.12
C SER A 184 -1.06 3.01 23.79
N VAL A 185 -2.19 2.91 23.09
CA VAL A 185 -3.52 3.34 23.58
C VAL A 185 -4.60 2.55 22.84
N GLU A 186 -5.58 1.99 23.57
CA GLU A 186 -6.78 1.37 22.96
C GLU A 186 -7.34 2.26 21.84
N SER A 187 -7.60 1.66 20.68
CA SER A 187 -8.10 2.41 19.54
C SER A 187 -9.51 2.92 19.84
N PRO A 188 -9.76 4.24 19.86
CA PRO A 188 -11.12 4.74 19.98
C PRO A 188 -11.99 4.14 18.88
N THR A 189 -13.25 3.80 19.17
CA THR A 189 -14.19 3.26 18.18
C THR A 189 -14.30 4.15 16.93
N SER A 190 -14.06 5.45 17.07
CA SER A 190 -14.01 6.40 15.97
C SER A 190 -12.87 6.15 14.97
N VAL A 191 -11.70 5.68 15.43
CA VAL A 191 -10.57 5.29 14.56
C VAL A 191 -10.97 4.08 13.74
N LEU A 192 -11.45 3.02 14.40
CA LEU A 192 -11.93 1.79 13.75
C LEU A 192 -13.02 2.07 12.71
N THR A 193 -14.01 2.89 13.06
CA THR A 193 -15.10 3.28 12.15
C THR A 193 -14.55 4.02 10.93
N ALA A 194 -13.57 4.90 11.11
CA ALA A 194 -12.92 5.61 10.02
C ALA A 194 -12.14 4.65 9.11
N VAL A 195 -11.38 3.70 9.68
CA VAL A 195 -10.64 2.67 8.92
C VAL A 195 -11.59 1.80 8.08
N LEU A 196 -12.67 1.30 8.69
CA LEU A 196 -13.69 0.49 7.98
C LEU A 196 -14.35 1.29 6.86
N LYS A 197 -14.74 2.55 7.13
CA LYS A 197 -15.30 3.43 6.10
C LYS A 197 -14.32 3.63 4.95
N THR A 198 -13.04 3.83 5.25
CA THR A 198 -11.99 3.95 4.23
C THR A 198 -11.85 2.68 3.41
N LEU A 199 -11.79 1.50 4.04
CA LEU A 199 -11.73 0.23 3.31
C LEU A 199 -12.92 0.05 2.37
N ILE A 200 -14.14 0.33 2.83
CA ILE A 200 -15.36 0.26 2.01
C ILE A 200 -15.28 1.21 0.81
N ASN A 201 -14.82 2.45 1.03
CA ASN A 201 -14.70 3.46 -0.02
C ASN A 201 -13.60 3.12 -1.04
N LEU A 202 -12.47 2.53 -0.61
CA LEU A 202 -11.40 2.10 -1.52
C LEU A 202 -11.85 1.01 -2.50
N VAL A 203 -12.77 0.14 -2.06
CA VAL A 203 -13.31 -0.97 -2.88
C VAL A 203 -14.68 -0.65 -3.51
N ASN A 204 -15.11 0.61 -3.46
CA ASN A 204 -16.36 1.04 -4.04
C ASN A 204 -16.30 0.93 -5.57
N ASN A 205 -17.20 0.13 -6.14
CA ASN A 205 -17.32 -0.06 -7.59
C ASN A 205 -18.32 0.89 -8.24
N LYS A 206 -19.10 1.67 -7.47
CA LYS A 206 -20.07 2.65 -7.96
C LYS A 206 -19.44 4.00 -8.25
N THR A 207 -18.31 4.00 -8.97
CA THR A 207 -17.62 5.24 -9.39
C THR A 207 -17.88 5.53 -10.87
N LEU A 208 -17.69 6.78 -11.32
CA LEU A 208 -17.75 7.14 -12.74
C LEU A 208 -16.39 6.94 -13.45
N MET A 209 -15.47 6.21 -12.83
CA MET A 209 -14.22 5.80 -13.46
C MET A 209 -14.47 4.69 -14.48
N LYS A 210 -13.65 4.65 -15.53
CA LYS A 210 -13.74 3.59 -16.57
C LYS A 210 -13.50 2.20 -15.99
N ASP A 211 -12.56 2.10 -15.04
CA ASP A 211 -12.24 0.89 -14.30
C ASP A 211 -12.40 1.14 -12.80
N PRO A 212 -12.79 0.13 -12.01
CA PRO A 212 -12.84 0.25 -10.55
C PRO A 212 -11.49 0.72 -9.98
N LEU A 213 -11.54 1.67 -9.05
CA LEU A 213 -10.34 2.17 -8.35
C LEU A 213 -9.57 1.02 -7.68
N SER A 214 -10.29 0.04 -7.14
CA SER A 214 -9.72 -1.12 -6.44
C SER A 214 -8.73 -1.93 -7.30
N ASN A 215 -8.90 -1.92 -8.63
CA ASN A 215 -7.99 -2.59 -9.56
C ASN A 215 -6.70 -1.81 -9.81
N ARG A 216 -6.56 -0.59 -9.30
CA ARG A 216 -5.33 0.21 -9.45
C ARG A 216 -4.38 0.02 -8.28
N PHE A 217 -4.83 -0.60 -7.18
CA PHE A 217 -3.98 -0.88 -6.03
C PHE A 217 -3.03 -2.03 -6.32
N GLN A 218 -1.73 -1.78 -6.16
CA GLN A 218 -0.69 -2.82 -6.26
C GLN A 218 -0.25 -3.32 -4.88
N LYS A 219 -0.22 -2.41 -3.90
CA LYS A 219 0.20 -2.68 -2.51
C LYS A 219 -0.81 -2.08 -1.55
N VAL A 220 -1.33 -2.91 -0.64
CA VAL A 220 -2.28 -2.50 0.38
C VAL A 220 -1.72 -2.91 1.74
N THR A 221 -1.54 -1.94 2.63
CA THR A 221 -1.14 -2.15 4.02
C THR A 221 -2.17 -1.50 4.92
N ILE A 222 -2.74 -2.30 5.82
CA ILE A 222 -3.61 -1.87 6.91
C ILE A 222 -3.02 -2.55 8.14
N LYS A 223 -2.45 -1.81 9.08
CA LYS A 223 -1.81 -2.41 10.24
C LYS A 223 -2.02 -1.61 11.52
N SER A 224 -1.88 -2.29 12.66
CA SER A 224 -2.00 -1.67 13.99
C SER A 224 -3.33 -0.93 14.15
N THR A 225 -4.44 -1.52 13.69
CA THR A 225 -5.77 -0.87 13.66
C THR A 225 -6.81 -1.51 14.57
N ASP A 226 -6.56 -2.70 15.10
CA ASP A 226 -7.52 -3.53 15.85
C ASP A 226 -8.79 -3.91 15.06
N ILE A 227 -8.79 -3.76 13.73
CA ILE A 227 -9.96 -4.05 12.86
C ILE A 227 -10.42 -5.52 12.94
N GLY A 228 -9.54 -6.43 13.36
CA GLY A 228 -9.86 -7.84 13.62
C GLY A 228 -10.86 -8.05 14.77
N ASN A 229 -11.12 -7.05 15.61
CA ASN A 229 -12.14 -7.13 16.66
C ASN A 229 -13.57 -6.83 16.16
N TYR A 230 -13.76 -6.38 14.91
CA TYR A 230 -15.04 -5.84 14.42
C TYR A 230 -15.43 -6.41 13.06
N TYR A 231 -16.69 -6.88 12.96
CA TYR A 231 -17.32 -7.33 11.71
C TYR A 231 -16.46 -8.30 10.89
N VAL A 232 -15.92 -9.34 11.54
CA VAL A 232 -15.12 -10.39 10.88
C VAL A 232 -15.95 -11.64 10.58
N ASP A 233 -17.27 -11.49 10.39
CA ASP A 233 -18.14 -12.59 9.98
C ASP A 233 -18.09 -12.82 8.46
N GLU A 234 -18.89 -13.76 7.97
CA GLU A 234 -18.96 -14.12 6.54
C GLU A 234 -19.38 -12.98 5.61
N ASN A 235 -19.93 -11.87 6.14
CA ASN A 235 -20.25 -10.66 5.37
C ASN A 235 -19.38 -9.47 5.78
N GLY A 236 -18.29 -9.76 6.48
CA GLY A 236 -17.40 -8.81 7.09
C GLY A 236 -16.43 -8.14 6.13
N TRP A 237 -15.55 -7.32 6.69
CA TRP A 237 -14.56 -6.58 5.90
C TRP A 237 -13.54 -7.49 5.20
N GLY A 238 -13.31 -8.71 5.71
CA GLY A 238 -12.41 -9.69 5.09
C GLY A 238 -12.85 -10.11 3.68
N GLN A 239 -14.16 -10.05 3.38
CA GLN A 239 -14.70 -10.32 2.04
C GLN A 239 -14.37 -9.20 1.05
N LEU A 240 -14.12 -7.97 1.52
CA LEU A 240 -13.85 -6.82 0.66
C LEU A 240 -12.48 -6.91 -0.02
N LEU A 241 -11.55 -7.68 0.56
CA LEU A 241 -10.15 -7.73 0.13
C LEU A 241 -9.99 -8.31 -1.29
N GLU A 242 -10.86 -9.24 -1.72
CA GLU A 242 -10.84 -9.80 -3.08
C GLU A 242 -10.99 -8.75 -4.18
N ARG A 243 -11.63 -7.62 -3.85
CA ARG A 243 -11.92 -6.54 -4.81
C ARG A 243 -10.67 -5.78 -5.24
N PHE A 244 -9.56 -5.92 -4.51
CA PHE A 244 -8.27 -5.37 -4.93
C PHE A 244 -7.65 -6.24 -6.04
N GLY A 245 -8.27 -6.26 -7.23
CA GLY A 245 -8.02 -7.26 -8.27
C GLY A 245 -6.57 -7.37 -8.75
N ASN A 246 -5.78 -6.29 -8.66
CA ASN A 246 -4.38 -6.27 -9.08
C ASN A 246 -3.39 -6.15 -7.90
N ALA A 247 -3.86 -6.26 -6.65
CA ALA A 247 -2.97 -6.18 -5.50
C ALA A 247 -2.07 -7.43 -5.44
N THR A 248 -0.77 -7.17 -5.38
CA THR A 248 0.28 -8.20 -5.29
C THR A 248 0.86 -8.31 -3.89
N VAL A 249 0.70 -7.27 -3.08
CA VAL A 249 1.13 -7.23 -1.68
C VAL A 249 -0.04 -6.81 -0.80
N LEU A 250 -0.34 -7.63 0.19
CA LEU A 250 -1.31 -7.34 1.24
C LEU A 250 -0.63 -7.53 2.59
N ASN A 251 -0.56 -6.45 3.37
CA ASN A 251 -0.06 -6.48 4.73
C ASN A 251 -1.19 -6.13 5.70
N LEU A 252 -1.54 -7.11 6.54
CA LEU A 252 -2.56 -7.05 7.59
C LEU A 252 -1.94 -7.30 8.98
N GLU A 253 -0.69 -6.89 9.16
CA GLU A 253 0.04 -7.02 10.42
C GLU A 253 -0.66 -6.30 11.58
N ASP A 254 -0.59 -6.88 12.78
CA ASP A 254 -1.02 -6.23 14.03
C ASP A 254 -2.46 -5.68 13.99
N ASN A 255 -3.40 -6.45 13.46
CA ASN A 255 -4.81 -6.04 13.40
C ASN A 255 -5.68 -6.77 14.41
N VAL A 256 -5.07 -7.48 15.36
CA VAL A 256 -5.79 -8.29 16.36
C VAL A 256 -6.70 -9.31 15.68
N ILE A 257 -6.31 -9.82 14.50
CA ILE A 257 -7.06 -10.86 13.80
C ILE A 257 -6.89 -12.15 14.60
N GLY A 258 -7.94 -12.57 15.29
CA GLY A 258 -7.97 -13.83 16.02
C GLY A 258 -9.25 -14.07 16.81
N LEU A 259 -9.22 -15.17 17.58
CA LEU A 259 -10.27 -15.78 18.43
C LEU A 259 -11.34 -16.66 17.76
N ASP A 260 -11.39 -17.91 18.27
CA ASP A 260 -12.38 -18.99 18.09
C ASP A 260 -13.82 -18.65 18.54
N SER A 261 -14.11 -17.41 18.91
CA SER A 261 -15.45 -17.01 19.33
C SER A 261 -16.24 -16.53 18.12
N ASN A 262 -16.82 -17.49 17.39
CA ASN A 262 -18.06 -17.19 16.69
C ASN A 262 -19.06 -16.74 17.78
N PRO A 263 -19.58 -15.49 17.76
CA PRO A 263 -20.56 -15.04 18.75
C PRO A 263 -21.86 -15.89 18.74
N ARG A 264 -22.02 -16.80 17.78
CA ARG A 264 -23.17 -17.70 17.64
C ARG A 264 -22.97 -19.11 18.22
N THR A 265 -21.77 -19.50 18.65
CA THR A 265 -21.53 -20.83 19.25
C THR A 265 -21.62 -20.75 20.77
N THR A 266 -22.85 -20.82 21.29
CA THR A 266 -23.18 -20.90 22.72
C THR A 266 -23.16 -22.34 23.28
N THR A 267 -22.61 -23.30 22.54
CA THR A 267 -22.56 -24.71 22.95
C THR A 267 -21.13 -25.18 23.16
N LEU A 268 -20.95 -25.99 24.22
CA LEU A 268 -19.73 -26.51 24.85
C LEU A 268 -18.74 -27.31 23.97
N GLN A 269 -18.79 -27.19 22.64
CA GLN A 269 -17.76 -27.73 21.75
C GLN A 269 -16.90 -26.58 21.26
N ARG A 270 -15.66 -26.50 21.78
CA ARG A 270 -14.60 -25.66 21.23
C ARG A 270 -14.22 -26.19 19.85
N VAL A 271 -15.04 -25.90 18.84
CA VAL A 271 -14.70 -26.16 17.44
C VAL A 271 -13.69 -25.10 17.05
N HIS A 272 -12.49 -25.51 16.69
CA HIS A 272 -11.49 -24.65 16.07
C HIS A 272 -12.12 -23.94 14.87
N TYR A 273 -12.27 -22.61 14.92
CA TYR A 273 -12.90 -21.86 13.85
C TYR A 273 -11.84 -21.17 13.00
N ASP A 274 -11.66 -21.64 11.76
CA ASP A 274 -10.79 -20.99 10.78
C ASP A 274 -11.41 -19.70 10.25
N LEU A 275 -11.20 -18.61 10.97
CA LEU A 275 -11.65 -17.28 10.60
C LEU A 275 -11.13 -16.89 9.20
N LEU A 276 -9.87 -17.19 8.90
CA LEU A 276 -9.22 -16.83 7.64
C LEU A 276 -9.76 -17.65 6.47
N GLY A 277 -10.06 -18.93 6.70
CA GLY A 277 -10.68 -19.79 5.69
C GLY A 277 -12.17 -19.51 5.46
N ASN A 278 -12.89 -18.99 6.46
CA ASN A 278 -14.35 -18.82 6.35
C ASN A 278 -14.79 -17.39 6.05
N CYS A 279 -14.04 -16.38 6.47
CA CYS A 279 -14.49 -14.98 6.44
C CYS A 279 -13.63 -14.07 5.56
N PHE A 280 -12.52 -14.57 4.99
CA PHE A 280 -11.63 -13.78 4.15
C PHE A 280 -11.59 -14.30 2.72
N ASN A 281 -11.75 -13.38 1.76
CA ASN A 281 -11.47 -13.64 0.35
C ASN A 281 -10.28 -12.80 -0.08
N TRP A 282 -9.30 -13.44 -0.69
CA TRP A 282 -8.00 -12.82 -0.94
C TRP A 282 -7.93 -12.20 -2.34
N PRO A 283 -7.15 -11.12 -2.53
CA PRO A 283 -6.87 -10.57 -3.86
C PRO A 283 -6.37 -11.65 -4.83
N PRO A 284 -6.93 -11.78 -6.05
CA PRO A 284 -6.65 -12.91 -6.93
C PRO A 284 -5.21 -12.95 -7.49
N GLN A 285 -4.51 -11.81 -7.49
CA GLN A 285 -3.13 -11.67 -7.96
C GLN A 285 -2.11 -11.60 -6.80
N LEU A 286 -2.53 -11.94 -5.58
CA LEU A 286 -1.69 -11.79 -4.39
C LEU A 286 -0.44 -12.67 -4.48
N LYS A 287 0.72 -12.08 -4.19
CA LYS A 287 2.03 -12.76 -4.14
C LYS A 287 2.60 -12.77 -2.72
N HIS A 288 2.39 -11.70 -1.98
CA HIS A 288 2.91 -11.54 -0.63
C HIS A 288 1.78 -11.23 0.34
N LEU A 289 1.57 -12.13 1.31
CA LEU A 289 0.62 -11.93 2.40
C LEU A 289 1.37 -11.88 3.73
N SER A 290 1.21 -10.76 4.45
CA SER A 290 1.68 -10.62 5.82
C SER A 290 0.50 -10.58 6.78
N LEU A 291 0.48 -11.52 7.71
CA LEU A 291 -0.46 -11.65 8.83
C LEU A 291 0.29 -11.65 10.17
N ASN A 292 1.50 -11.06 10.20
CA ASN A 292 2.34 -11.02 11.38
C ASN A 292 1.66 -10.30 12.56
N HIS A 293 2.09 -10.61 13.79
CA HIS A 293 1.66 -9.91 15.01
C HIS A 293 0.13 -9.91 15.22
N ASN A 294 -0.58 -10.93 14.73
CA ASN A 294 -2.01 -11.10 14.99
C ASN A 294 -2.23 -12.10 16.14
N LEU A 295 -3.48 -12.52 16.34
CA LEU A 295 -3.87 -13.46 17.38
C LEU A 295 -4.33 -14.80 16.78
N ILE A 296 -3.78 -15.20 15.64
CA ILE A 296 -4.19 -16.40 14.91
C ILE A 296 -3.75 -17.65 15.69
N THR A 297 -4.70 -18.50 16.05
CA THR A 297 -4.45 -19.74 16.82
C THR A 297 -4.43 -20.99 15.95
N TYR A 298 -5.27 -21.02 14.92
CA TYR A 298 -5.43 -22.17 14.01
C TYR A 298 -5.56 -21.67 12.56
N VAL A 299 -5.08 -22.48 11.62
CA VAL A 299 -5.31 -22.32 10.18
C VAL A 299 -5.67 -23.69 9.61
N LEU A 300 -6.85 -23.81 9.00
CA LEU A 300 -7.29 -25.08 8.42
C LEU A 300 -6.92 -25.15 6.94
N THR A 301 -7.08 -26.32 6.33
CA THR A 301 -6.84 -26.53 4.89
C THR A 301 -7.64 -25.57 4.02
N ARG A 302 -8.81 -25.12 4.50
CA ARG A 302 -9.65 -24.13 3.80
C ARG A 302 -8.93 -22.79 3.62
N PHE A 303 -8.25 -22.25 4.63
CA PHE A 303 -7.43 -21.05 4.48
C PHE A 303 -6.43 -21.17 3.33
N PHE A 304 -5.65 -22.25 3.30
CA PHE A 304 -4.66 -22.47 2.25
C PHE A 304 -5.30 -22.63 0.86
N ASN A 305 -6.46 -23.28 0.77
CA ASN A 305 -7.19 -23.44 -0.48
C ASN A 305 -7.79 -22.13 -1.02
N ASN A 306 -8.12 -21.18 -0.13
CA ASN A 306 -8.68 -19.88 -0.52
C ASN A 306 -7.60 -18.89 -0.98
N LEU A 307 -6.34 -19.09 -0.59
CA LEU A 307 -5.25 -18.26 -1.09
C LEU A 307 -5.05 -18.48 -2.60
N PRO A 308 -4.73 -17.42 -3.37
CA PRO A 308 -4.51 -17.58 -4.80
C PRO A 308 -3.22 -18.36 -5.05
N LYS A 309 -3.20 -19.14 -6.13
CA LYS A 309 -2.02 -19.94 -6.54
C LYS A 309 -0.79 -19.09 -6.88
N SER A 310 -0.95 -17.77 -7.01
CA SER A 310 0.13 -16.80 -7.21
C SER A 310 0.93 -16.49 -5.96
N ILE A 311 0.50 -16.92 -4.76
CA ILE A 311 1.23 -16.66 -3.52
C ILE A 311 2.65 -17.21 -3.59
N GLU A 312 3.61 -16.34 -3.27
CA GLU A 312 5.04 -16.60 -3.22
C GLU A 312 5.57 -16.51 -1.77
N SER A 313 4.98 -15.68 -0.92
CA SER A 313 5.41 -15.49 0.47
C SER A 313 4.21 -15.39 1.41
N LEU A 314 4.23 -16.18 2.48
CA LEU A 314 3.24 -16.16 3.55
C LEU A 314 3.92 -15.95 4.90
N LEU A 315 3.61 -14.83 5.55
CA LEU A 315 4.20 -14.44 6.83
C LEU A 315 3.13 -14.51 7.93
N LEU A 316 3.39 -15.34 8.93
CA LEU A 316 2.55 -15.60 10.10
C LEU A 316 3.35 -15.47 11.39
N GLU A 317 4.38 -14.63 11.40
CA GLU A 317 5.27 -14.43 12.54
C GLU A 317 4.54 -13.77 13.73
N ASN A 318 4.96 -14.08 14.96
CA ASN A 318 4.40 -13.53 16.21
C ASN A 318 2.87 -13.69 16.31
N ASN A 319 2.36 -14.88 15.96
CA ASN A 319 0.97 -15.27 16.20
C ASN A 319 0.89 -16.24 17.39
N LYS A 320 -0.27 -16.89 17.56
CA LYS A 320 -0.56 -17.87 18.62
C LYS A 320 -0.80 -19.27 18.05
N LEU A 321 -0.20 -19.60 16.90
CA LEU A 321 -0.42 -20.89 16.24
C LEU A 321 -0.02 -22.04 17.15
N CYS A 322 -0.87 -23.05 17.31
CA CYS A 322 -0.60 -24.24 18.12
C CYS A 322 -0.06 -25.41 17.29
N SER A 323 -0.59 -25.58 16.08
CA SER A 323 -0.24 -26.64 15.14
C SER A 323 -0.31 -26.14 13.70
N LEU A 324 0.36 -26.86 12.81
CA LEU A 324 0.18 -26.74 11.36
C LEU A 324 0.01 -28.14 10.75
N GLY A 325 -1.20 -28.47 10.32
CA GLY A 325 -1.47 -29.73 9.61
C GLY A 325 -1.67 -30.95 10.51
N CYS A 326 -2.01 -30.79 11.79
CA CYS A 326 -2.00 -31.90 12.77
C CYS A 326 -3.06 -32.98 12.52
N ASN A 327 -4.18 -32.61 11.92
CA ASN A 327 -5.36 -33.46 11.73
C ASN A 327 -5.92 -33.26 10.31
N ASP A 328 -6.87 -34.10 9.89
CA ASP A 328 -7.33 -34.13 8.49
C ASP A 328 -7.88 -32.78 7.99
N ASN A 329 -8.47 -31.99 8.89
CA ASN A 329 -9.00 -30.65 8.58
C ASN A 329 -7.91 -29.58 8.46
N GLU A 330 -6.72 -29.81 8.99
CA GLU A 330 -5.55 -28.93 8.88
C GLU A 330 -4.57 -29.41 7.80
N SER A 331 -4.62 -30.69 7.41
CA SER A 331 -3.65 -31.29 6.50
C SER A 331 -3.76 -30.72 5.07
N PHE A 332 -2.66 -30.19 4.56
CA PHE A 332 -2.52 -29.69 3.20
C PHE A 332 -1.20 -30.17 2.59
N ASN A 333 -1.07 -30.08 1.27
CA ASN A 333 0.19 -30.35 0.57
C ASN A 333 0.56 -29.13 -0.28
N LEU A 334 1.75 -28.57 -0.04
CA LEU A 334 2.20 -27.33 -0.69
C LEU A 334 2.15 -27.40 -2.21
N VAL A 335 2.60 -28.52 -2.78
CA VAL A 335 2.68 -28.71 -4.24
C VAL A 335 1.31 -28.58 -4.90
N LYS A 336 0.26 -29.07 -4.23
CA LYS A 336 -1.11 -29.01 -4.74
C LYS A 336 -1.79 -27.68 -4.42
N THR A 337 -1.65 -27.21 -3.18
CA THR A 337 -2.44 -26.09 -2.66
C THR A 337 -1.81 -24.74 -2.99
N LEU A 338 -0.48 -24.61 -2.86
CA LEU A 338 0.26 -23.35 -3.03
C LEU A 338 1.49 -23.54 -3.94
N PRO A 339 1.28 -23.83 -5.24
CA PRO A 339 2.34 -24.29 -6.16
C PRO A 339 3.49 -23.29 -6.41
N ASN A 340 3.29 -22.01 -6.06
CA ASN A 340 4.31 -20.96 -6.21
C ASN A 340 4.91 -20.48 -4.87
N LEU A 341 4.49 -21.05 -3.73
CA LEU A 341 5.00 -20.62 -2.43
C LEU A 341 6.50 -20.89 -2.34
N GLN A 342 7.25 -19.86 -1.95
CA GLN A 342 8.69 -19.86 -1.78
C GLN A 342 9.05 -19.81 -0.31
N ASP A 343 8.36 -18.97 0.46
CA ASP A 343 8.72 -18.67 1.85
C ASP A 343 7.51 -18.77 2.77
N LEU A 344 7.63 -19.57 3.82
CA LEU A 344 6.67 -19.68 4.92
C LEU A 344 7.36 -19.28 6.23
N ASN A 345 6.95 -18.15 6.80
CA ASN A 345 7.51 -17.64 8.05
C ASN A 345 6.52 -17.86 9.21
N LEU A 346 6.89 -18.74 10.15
CA LEU A 346 6.15 -19.06 11.37
C LEU A 346 6.89 -18.61 12.63
N LYS A 347 7.91 -17.75 12.50
CA LYS A 347 8.76 -17.30 13.60
C LYS A 347 7.95 -16.82 14.81
N ASN A 348 8.45 -17.12 16.01
CA ASN A 348 7.89 -16.69 17.30
C ASN A 348 6.43 -17.08 17.55
N ASN A 349 5.94 -18.16 16.92
CA ASN A 349 4.72 -18.82 17.36
C ASN A 349 5.07 -19.75 18.54
N HIS A 350 5.19 -19.18 19.73
CA HIS A 350 5.65 -19.90 20.93
C HIS A 350 4.74 -21.09 21.35
N LEU A 351 3.48 -21.11 20.91
CA LEU A 351 2.55 -22.22 21.13
C LEU A 351 2.66 -23.33 20.08
N LEU A 352 3.43 -23.11 19.00
CA LEU A 352 3.52 -24.05 17.90
C LEU A 352 4.39 -25.23 18.32
N ILE A 353 3.75 -26.37 18.55
CA ILE A 353 4.40 -27.61 18.99
C ILE A 353 4.57 -28.63 17.86
N PHE A 354 3.77 -28.51 16.80
CA PHE A 354 3.73 -29.50 15.72
C PHE A 354 3.57 -28.86 14.34
N VAL A 355 4.39 -29.31 13.39
CA VAL A 355 4.25 -29.02 11.95
C VAL A 355 4.26 -30.32 11.16
N ASN A 356 3.24 -30.53 10.34
CA ASN A 356 3.09 -31.74 9.55
C ASN A 356 4.12 -31.80 8.41
N ILE A 357 4.96 -32.83 8.44
CA ILE A 357 5.98 -33.06 7.40
C ILE A 357 5.39 -33.42 6.04
N GLU A 358 4.20 -34.03 6.00
CA GLU A 358 3.51 -34.42 4.75
C GLU A 358 3.18 -33.20 3.88
N SER A 359 3.04 -32.02 4.50
CA SER A 359 2.79 -30.76 3.81
C SER A 359 3.93 -30.35 2.86
N PHE A 360 5.14 -30.84 3.12
CA PHE A 360 6.35 -30.50 2.37
C PHE A 360 6.82 -31.61 1.43
N LYS A 361 6.15 -32.76 1.40
CA LYS A 361 6.53 -33.86 0.51
C LYS A 361 6.35 -33.51 -0.96
N ASN A 362 7.26 -34.06 -1.79
CA ASN A 362 7.34 -33.91 -3.24
C ASN A 362 7.70 -32.49 -3.73
N VAL A 363 8.09 -31.58 -2.85
CA VAL A 363 8.55 -30.23 -3.22
C VAL A 363 9.70 -30.32 -4.23
N LYS A 364 10.69 -31.18 -3.99
CA LYS A 364 11.84 -31.35 -4.89
C LYS A 364 11.46 -31.97 -6.23
N VAL A 365 10.69 -33.05 -6.20
CA VAL A 365 10.37 -33.85 -7.39
C VAL A 365 9.46 -33.08 -8.34
N SER A 366 8.55 -32.27 -7.80
CA SER A 366 7.61 -31.47 -8.59
C SER A 366 8.21 -30.19 -9.18
N LYS A 367 9.52 -29.92 -8.99
CA LYS A 367 10.17 -28.64 -9.34
C LYS A 367 9.46 -27.44 -8.69
N HIS A 368 8.92 -27.65 -7.48
CA HIS A 368 8.29 -26.59 -6.71
C HIS A 368 9.31 -25.52 -6.34
N LYS A 369 8.84 -24.27 -6.17
CA LYS A 369 9.71 -23.12 -5.84
C LYS A 369 9.93 -22.92 -4.34
N PHE A 370 9.58 -23.89 -3.51
CA PHE A 370 9.64 -23.72 -2.05
C PHE A 370 11.11 -23.69 -1.59
N LYS A 371 11.47 -22.66 -0.84
CA LYS A 371 12.85 -22.33 -0.46
C LYS A 371 13.06 -22.34 1.03
N SER A 372 12.14 -21.78 1.82
CA SER A 372 12.37 -21.59 3.25
C SER A 372 11.15 -21.82 4.12
N LEU A 373 11.39 -22.51 5.23
CA LEU A 373 10.50 -22.61 6.38
C LEU A 373 11.21 -22.01 7.60
N VAL A 374 10.64 -20.96 8.19
CA VAL A 374 11.20 -20.31 9.38
C VAL A 374 10.34 -20.65 10.59
N ILE A 375 10.91 -21.37 11.57
CA ILE A 375 10.25 -21.79 12.82
C ILE A 375 11.02 -21.32 14.07
N ARG A 376 11.88 -20.32 13.91
CA ARG A 376 12.67 -19.77 15.01
C ARG A 376 11.78 -19.23 16.12
N GLY A 377 12.06 -19.57 17.38
CA GLY A 377 11.26 -19.12 18.53
C GLY A 377 9.91 -19.85 18.68
N CYS A 378 9.72 -20.99 18.01
CA CYS A 378 8.60 -21.91 18.23
C CYS A 378 8.98 -23.02 19.22
N ASN A 379 7.99 -23.68 19.82
CA ASN A 379 8.20 -24.75 20.81
C ASN A 379 7.99 -26.15 20.19
N ILE A 380 8.55 -26.38 19.01
CA ILE A 380 8.37 -27.63 18.25
C ILE A 380 8.91 -28.82 19.04
N GLU A 381 8.12 -29.88 19.17
CA GLU A 381 8.54 -31.11 19.83
C GLU A 381 9.78 -31.72 19.18
N ASP A 382 10.71 -32.24 19.98
CA ASP A 382 12.00 -32.78 19.51
C ASP A 382 11.85 -33.84 18.40
N VAL A 383 10.85 -34.71 18.52
CA VAL A 383 10.57 -35.76 17.53
C VAL A 383 10.12 -35.13 16.21
N ASN A 384 9.20 -34.16 16.26
CA ASN A 384 8.73 -33.45 15.08
C ASN A 384 9.83 -32.60 14.44
N LEU A 385 10.67 -31.93 15.25
CA LEU A 385 11.81 -31.16 14.76
C LEU A 385 12.85 -32.02 14.04
N ARG A 386 13.13 -33.23 14.56
CA ARG A 386 14.03 -34.19 13.88
C ARG A 386 13.46 -34.62 12.54
N GLN A 387 12.16 -34.91 12.47
CA GLN A 387 11.51 -35.27 11.21
C GLN A 387 11.53 -34.11 10.20
N LEU A 388 11.23 -32.88 10.64
CA LEU A 388 11.31 -31.69 9.79
C LEU A 388 12.71 -31.47 9.22
N LYS A 389 13.77 -31.69 10.01
CA LYS A 389 15.16 -31.62 9.52
C LYS A 389 15.45 -32.66 8.44
N ILE A 390 14.97 -33.90 8.62
CA ILE A 390 15.11 -34.96 7.62
C ILE A 390 14.37 -34.57 6.33
N THR A 391 13.09 -34.18 6.45
CA THR A 391 12.28 -33.76 5.31
C THR A 391 12.88 -32.56 4.57
N ALA A 392 13.39 -31.56 5.30
CA ALA A 392 14.05 -30.39 4.70
C ALA A 392 15.26 -30.77 3.84
N ASN A 393 16.07 -31.73 4.31
CA ASN A 393 17.23 -32.23 3.57
C ASN A 393 16.80 -33.06 2.34
N GLU A 394 15.80 -33.92 2.49
CA GLU A 394 15.29 -34.78 1.40
C GLU A 394 14.66 -33.95 0.28
N GLU A 395 13.84 -32.97 0.66
CA GLU A 395 13.06 -32.08 -0.22
C GLU A 395 13.83 -30.80 -0.63
N LYS A 396 15.06 -30.62 -0.14
CA LYS A 396 15.99 -29.53 -0.50
C LYS A 396 15.46 -28.11 -0.24
N PHE A 397 14.85 -27.87 0.92
CA PHE A 397 14.51 -26.52 1.39
C PHE A 397 15.28 -26.16 2.66
N THR A 398 15.36 -24.86 2.95
CA THR A 398 16.04 -24.33 4.14
C THR A 398 15.10 -24.31 5.34
N LEU A 399 15.49 -24.98 6.43
CA LEU A 399 14.80 -24.89 7.71
C LEU A 399 15.58 -23.95 8.63
N VAL A 400 14.95 -22.83 9.02
CA VAL A 400 15.54 -21.84 9.94
C VAL A 400 14.92 -22.02 11.32
N ILE A 401 15.77 -22.37 12.30
CA ILE A 401 15.40 -22.71 13.69
C ILE A 401 15.96 -21.67 14.65
#